data_AF-A0A8B6ES66-F1
#
_entry.id   AF-A0A8B6ES66-F1
#
_cell.length_a   1.000
_cell.length_b   1.000
_cell.length_c   1.000
_cell.angle_alpha   90.00
_cell.angle_beta   90.00
_cell.angle_gamma   90.00
#
_symmetry.space_group_name_H-M   'P 1'
#
loop_
_entity.id
_entity.type
_entity.pdbx_description
1 polymer ?
#
loop_
_entity_poly.entity_id
_entity_poly.type
_entity_poly.pdbx_seq_one_letter_code
_entity_poly.pdbx_strand_id
1 'polypeptide(L)'
;MDGCSIEDLDIDFTLPGYGHIELKKGGKDIPVTLDNLEEYLQLVVHWSLVEGVSRQFEAFREGFESVFHMSSLQSCYPDELEQLFCGNVTEPWDTKMLLECCRPDHGYTHDSRAVKSLFENLSSYDINEQREFLQFVTGSPRLPVGGFRSLNPPLTIVRKTFETNDNPDSFLPSVMTCVNYLKLPDYSSAQIMREKLQKAAKEGQLSFHLS
;
A
#
# COMPACT_ATOMS: atom_id res chain seq x y z
N MET A 1 -20.97 5.20 -8.27
CA MET A 1 -21.95 4.18 -7.88
C MET A 1 -23.31 4.75 -8.17
N ASP A 2 -23.93 4.20 -9.22
CA ASP A 2 -25.11 4.74 -9.91
C ASP A 2 -26.40 4.38 -9.15
N GLY A 3 -26.82 5.17 -8.17
CA GLY A 3 -28.18 5.12 -7.61
C GLY A 3 -28.64 3.81 -6.96
N CYS A 4 -27.78 2.80 -6.83
CA CYS A 4 -28.04 1.53 -6.16
C CYS A 4 -28.17 1.77 -4.65
N SER A 5 -29.30 1.37 -4.07
CA SER A 5 -29.49 1.42 -2.62
C SER A 5 -28.72 0.29 -1.93
N ILE A 6 -28.52 0.37 -0.61
CA ILE A 6 -27.83 -0.70 0.13
C ILE A 6 -28.65 -1.98 0.11
N GLU A 7 -29.97 -1.81 0.14
CA GLU A 7 -30.96 -2.86 0.09
C GLU A 7 -30.90 -3.65 -1.22
N ASP A 8 -30.53 -3.00 -2.33
CA ASP A 8 -30.36 -3.66 -3.64
C ASP A 8 -29.13 -4.58 -3.70
N LEU A 9 -28.21 -4.47 -2.73
CA LEU A 9 -27.01 -5.31 -2.65
C LEU A 9 -27.29 -6.70 -2.03
N ASP A 10 -28.49 -6.89 -1.46
CA ASP A 10 -28.93 -8.15 -0.81
C ASP A 10 -27.91 -8.68 0.20
N ILE A 11 -27.35 -7.76 1.00
CA ILE A 11 -26.38 -8.06 2.06
C ILE A 11 -27.14 -8.38 3.34
N ASP A 12 -26.70 -9.40 4.06
CA ASP A 12 -27.19 -9.77 5.38
C ASP A 12 -26.07 -9.63 6.43
N PHE A 13 -26.36 -9.92 7.70
CA PHE A 13 -25.35 -9.91 8.76
C PHE A 13 -24.50 -11.20 8.78
N THR A 14 -23.93 -11.58 7.64
CA THR A 14 -22.87 -12.60 7.54
C THR A 14 -21.53 -11.98 7.16
N LEU A 15 -20.43 -12.65 7.50
CA LEU A 15 -19.09 -12.15 7.20
C LEU A 15 -18.82 -12.22 5.68
N PRO A 16 -18.39 -11.12 5.01
CA PRO A 16 -18.11 -11.12 3.58
C PRO A 16 -17.13 -12.22 3.16
N GLY A 17 -17.53 -13.03 2.17
CA GLY A 17 -16.75 -14.19 1.69
C GLY A 17 -16.91 -15.46 2.54
N TYR A 18 -17.56 -15.39 3.69
CA TYR A 18 -17.76 -16.50 4.64
C TYR A 18 -19.22 -16.56 5.12
N GLY A 19 -20.17 -16.81 4.22
CA GLY A 19 -21.62 -16.81 4.53
C GLY A 19 -22.11 -17.83 5.57
N HIS A 20 -21.24 -18.68 6.11
CA HIS A 20 -21.55 -19.56 7.24
C HIS A 20 -21.27 -18.92 8.61
N ILE A 21 -20.63 -17.75 8.63
CA ILE A 21 -20.30 -17.00 9.85
C ILE A 21 -21.32 -15.86 9.97
N GLU A 22 -22.30 -16.05 10.84
CA GLU A 22 -23.23 -14.98 11.20
C GLU A 22 -22.55 -13.99 12.15
N LEU A 23 -22.61 -12.71 11.83
CA LEU A 23 -21.99 -11.63 12.61
C LEU A 23 -22.72 -11.39 13.94
N LYS A 24 -24.02 -11.70 13.96
CA LYS A 24 -24.89 -11.72 15.14
C LYS A 24 -25.88 -12.87 15.02
N LYS A 25 -26.51 -13.26 16.13
CA LYS A 25 -27.47 -14.37 16.15
C LYS A 25 -28.63 -14.13 15.18
N GLY A 26 -28.83 -15.05 14.23
CA GLY A 26 -29.84 -14.94 13.18
C GLY A 26 -29.45 -13.94 12.09
N GLY A 27 -28.17 -13.57 11.99
CA GLY A 27 -27.70 -12.47 11.15
C GLY A 27 -27.97 -12.67 9.67
N LYS A 28 -27.93 -13.91 9.19
CA LYS A 28 -28.27 -14.28 7.80
C LYS A 28 -29.71 -13.92 7.38
N ASP A 29 -30.62 -13.81 8.35
CA ASP A 29 -32.04 -13.53 8.11
C ASP A 29 -32.35 -12.02 8.30
N ILE A 30 -31.32 -11.21 8.54
CA ILE A 30 -31.43 -9.77 8.80
C ILE A 30 -30.76 -9.03 7.64
N PRO A 31 -31.53 -8.34 6.78
CA PRO A 31 -30.94 -7.56 5.70
C PRO A 31 -30.24 -6.31 6.26
N VAL A 32 -29.15 -5.93 5.60
CA VAL A 32 -28.45 -4.67 5.85
C VAL A 32 -29.22 -3.54 5.16
N THR A 33 -29.49 -2.49 5.92
CA THR A 33 -30.18 -1.27 5.48
C THR A 33 -29.35 -0.06 5.88
N LEU A 34 -29.70 1.12 5.38
CA LEU A 34 -29.04 2.37 5.81
C LEU A 34 -29.09 2.59 7.33
N ASP A 35 -30.15 2.14 8.00
CA ASP A 35 -30.34 2.33 9.45
C ASP A 35 -29.43 1.44 10.30
N ASN A 36 -29.02 0.27 9.78
CA ASN A 36 -28.21 -0.71 10.51
C ASN A 36 -26.81 -0.92 9.91
N LEU A 37 -26.44 -0.17 8.87
CA LEU A 37 -25.16 -0.26 8.18
C LEU A 37 -23.96 -0.08 9.12
N GLU A 38 -24.03 0.89 10.02
CA GLU A 38 -22.94 1.15 10.97
C GLU A 38 -22.69 -0.06 11.88
N GLU A 39 -23.76 -0.71 12.36
CA GLU A 39 -23.67 -1.94 13.15
C GLU A 39 -23.02 -3.07 12.34
N TYR A 40 -23.46 -3.26 11.09
CA TYR A 40 -22.88 -4.24 10.19
C TYR A 40 -21.38 -4.00 9.98
N LEU A 41 -20.96 -2.77 9.70
CA LEU A 41 -19.55 -2.43 9.50
C LEU A 41 -18.72 -2.70 10.76
N GLN A 42 -19.20 -2.30 11.93
CA GLN A 42 -18.52 -2.56 13.20
C GLN A 42 -18.36 -4.06 13.45
N LEU A 43 -19.38 -4.86 13.17
CA LEU A 43 -19.32 -6.31 13.34
C LEU A 43 -18.39 -6.97 12.33
N VAL A 44 -18.39 -6.53 11.07
CA VAL A 44 -17.44 -7.03 10.05
C VAL A 44 -16.01 -6.75 10.49
N VAL A 45 -15.71 -5.55 10.98
CA VAL A 45 -14.38 -5.19 11.49
C VAL A 45 -14.02 -6.04 12.70
N HIS A 46 -14.93 -6.17 13.67
CA HIS A 46 -14.70 -6.96 14.88
C HIS A 46 -14.43 -8.43 14.59
N TRP A 47 -15.25 -9.06 13.73
CA TRP A 47 -15.05 -10.46 13.33
C TRP A 47 -13.77 -10.66 12.52
N SER A 48 -13.43 -9.72 11.65
CA SER A 48 -12.24 -9.83 10.80
C SER A 48 -10.93 -9.64 11.59
N LEU A 49 -10.90 -8.73 12.57
CA LEU A 49 -9.67 -8.29 13.24
C LEU A 49 -9.54 -8.73 14.69
N VAL A 50 -10.62 -9.17 15.34
CA VAL A 50 -10.63 -9.55 16.76
C VAL A 50 -11.08 -10.98 16.93
N GLU A 51 -12.37 -11.27 16.72
CA GLU A 51 -12.95 -12.56 17.07
C GLU A 51 -12.41 -13.69 16.18
N GLY A 52 -12.35 -13.48 14.86
CA GLY A 52 -11.91 -14.49 13.88
C GLY A 52 -10.42 -14.86 13.96
N VAL A 53 -9.61 -14.04 14.64
CA VAL A 53 -8.17 -14.27 14.83
C VAL A 53 -7.80 -14.47 16.31
N SER A 54 -8.78 -14.47 17.22
CA SER A 54 -8.59 -14.50 18.67
C SER A 54 -7.71 -15.66 19.14
N ARG A 55 -7.93 -16.86 18.61
CA ARG A 55 -7.15 -18.06 18.98
C ARG A 55 -5.68 -17.96 18.58
N GLN A 56 -5.42 -17.41 17.38
CA GLN A 56 -4.08 -17.21 16.85
C GLN A 56 -3.36 -16.12 17.64
N PHE A 57 -4.06 -15.04 17.97
CA PHE A 57 -3.53 -13.94 18.78
C PHE A 57 -3.27 -14.37 20.22
N GLU A 58 -4.11 -15.21 20.81
CA GLU A 58 -3.89 -15.71 22.17
C GLU A 58 -2.66 -16.62 22.25
N ALA A 59 -2.49 -17.53 21.29
CA ALA A 59 -1.27 -18.34 21.20
C ALA A 59 -0.01 -17.49 20.98
N PHE A 60 -0.11 -16.46 20.13
CA PHE A 60 0.97 -15.48 19.94
C PHE A 60 1.29 -14.74 21.24
N ARG A 61 0.26 -14.27 21.96
CA ARG A 61 0.36 -13.57 23.24
C ARG A 61 1.04 -14.41 24.30
N GLU A 62 0.62 -15.66 24.47
CA GLU A 62 1.22 -16.61 25.42
C GLU A 62 2.70 -16.86 25.10
N GLY A 63 3.03 -17.09 23.82
CA GLY A 63 4.41 -17.27 23.37
C GLY A 63 5.27 -16.02 23.62
N PHE A 64 4.74 -14.84 23.31
CA PHE A 64 5.44 -13.58 23.49
C PHE A 64 5.69 -13.27 24.99
N GLU A 65 4.65 -13.39 25.83
CA GLU A 65 4.72 -13.20 27.30
C GLU A 65 5.71 -14.17 27.98
N SER A 66 5.96 -15.35 27.40
CA SER A 66 6.93 -16.31 27.94
C SER A 66 8.38 -15.81 27.89
N VAL A 67 8.68 -14.84 27.01
CA VAL A 67 10.01 -14.27 26.81
C VAL A 67 10.05 -12.81 27.29
N PHE A 68 8.96 -12.06 27.07
CA PHE A 68 8.89 -10.62 27.30
C PHE A 68 7.47 -10.18 27.70
N HIS A 69 7.35 -9.46 28.81
CA HIS A 69 6.05 -8.99 29.30
C HIS A 69 5.47 -7.86 28.45
N MET A 70 4.25 -8.03 27.91
CA MET A 70 3.61 -7.04 27.05
C MET A 70 3.33 -5.72 27.77
N SER A 71 3.22 -5.72 29.11
CA SER A 71 3.07 -4.50 29.90
C SER A 71 4.22 -3.50 29.66
N SER A 72 5.40 -3.99 29.31
CA SER A 72 6.56 -3.14 29.00
C SER A 72 6.44 -2.38 27.68
N LEU A 73 5.46 -2.72 26.83
CA LEU A 73 5.20 -2.08 25.54
C LEU A 73 4.02 -1.10 25.58
N GLN A 74 3.31 -0.99 26.70
CA GLN A 74 2.09 -0.18 26.80
C GLN A 74 2.32 1.32 26.56
N SER A 75 3.55 1.79 26.73
CA SER A 75 3.94 3.19 26.46
C SER A 75 4.28 3.46 25.00
N CYS A 76 4.40 2.43 24.16
CA CYS A 76 4.79 2.58 22.76
C CYS A 76 3.55 2.73 21.86
N TYR A 77 3.64 3.63 20.88
CA TYR A 77 2.66 3.73 19.81
C TYR A 77 2.83 2.60 18.78
N PRO A 78 1.80 2.25 17.99
CA PRO A 78 1.88 1.17 17.00
C PRO A 78 3.06 1.27 16.03
N ASP A 79 3.40 2.49 15.59
CA ASP A 79 4.53 2.80 14.73
C ASP A 79 5.89 2.63 15.44
N GLU A 80 5.99 2.92 16.73
CA GLU A 80 7.19 2.65 17.53
C GLU A 80 7.39 1.14 17.75
N LEU A 81 6.29 0.38 17.96
CA LEU A 81 6.34 -1.08 18.04
C LEU A 81 6.77 -1.70 16.71
N GLU A 82 6.25 -1.17 15.60
CA GLU A 82 6.70 -1.55 14.26
C GLU A 82 8.22 -1.39 14.11
N GLN A 83 8.76 -0.22 14.49
CA GLN A 83 10.20 0.05 14.44
C GLN A 83 11.00 -0.87 15.38
N LEU A 84 10.50 -1.11 16.60
CA LEU A 84 11.19 -1.94 17.59
C LEU A 84 11.33 -3.39 17.13
N PHE A 85 10.27 -3.98 16.58
CA PHE A 85 10.25 -5.40 16.22
C PHE A 85 10.81 -5.68 14.83
N CYS A 86 10.46 -4.84 13.86
CA CYS A 86 10.88 -5.05 12.48
C CYS A 86 12.25 -4.42 12.20
N GLY A 87 12.74 -3.58 13.12
CA GLY A 87 13.96 -2.80 12.94
C GLY A 87 13.86 -1.79 11.79
N ASN A 88 14.94 -1.05 11.60
CA ASN A 88 15.20 -0.29 10.39
C ASN A 88 16.02 -1.15 9.43
N VAL A 89 15.47 -2.28 8.96
CA VAL A 89 16.15 -3.10 7.95
C VAL A 89 15.98 -2.42 6.59
N THR A 90 16.73 -1.35 6.38
CA THR A 90 16.93 -0.75 5.07
C THR A 90 18.21 -1.32 4.49
N GLU A 91 18.08 -2.28 3.58
CA GLU A 91 19.12 -2.47 2.58
C GLU A 91 19.26 -1.11 1.86
N PRO A 92 20.47 -0.53 1.79
CA PRO A 92 20.64 0.78 1.15
C PRO A 92 20.16 0.69 -0.29
N TRP A 93 19.32 1.66 -0.69
CA TRP A 93 18.87 1.76 -2.07
C TRP A 93 20.03 2.31 -2.89
N ASP A 94 20.88 1.44 -3.41
CA ASP A 94 21.87 1.86 -4.40
C ASP A 94 21.33 1.68 -5.83
N THR A 95 21.89 2.45 -6.76
CA THR A 95 21.43 2.46 -8.15
C THR A 95 21.60 1.10 -8.83
N LYS A 96 22.60 0.32 -8.45
CA LYS A 96 22.86 -1.01 -9.02
C LYS A 96 21.78 -2.00 -8.58
N MET A 97 21.44 -2.02 -7.30
CA MET A 97 20.37 -2.85 -6.74
C MET A 97 19.03 -2.50 -7.38
N LEU A 98 18.70 -1.21 -7.49
CA LEU A 98 17.46 -0.77 -8.14
C LEU A 98 17.41 -1.17 -9.62
N LEU A 99 18.52 -1.08 -10.34
CA LEU A 99 18.66 -1.52 -11.73
C LEU A 99 18.42 -3.02 -11.89
N GLU A 100 18.93 -3.84 -10.96
CA GLU A 100 18.77 -5.30 -11.00
C GLU A 100 17.34 -5.74 -10.65
N CYS A 101 16.62 -4.96 -9.83
CA CYS A 101 15.33 -5.38 -9.28
C CYS A 101 14.11 -4.77 -9.98
N CYS A 102 14.25 -3.60 -10.60
CA CYS A 102 13.15 -2.90 -11.26
C CYS A 102 13.18 -3.15 -12.77
N ARG A 103 12.01 -3.19 -13.40
CA ARG A 103 11.86 -3.48 -14.84
C ARG A 103 11.34 -2.26 -15.61
N PRO A 104 12.17 -1.56 -16.38
CA PRO A 104 11.70 -0.61 -17.38
C PRO A 104 10.94 -1.33 -18.50
N ASP A 105 9.85 -0.74 -18.97
CA ASP A 105 9.06 -1.26 -20.09
C ASP A 105 8.34 -0.13 -20.84
N HIS A 106 7.65 -0.44 -21.94
CA HIS A 106 6.75 0.44 -22.70
C HIS A 106 7.28 1.87 -22.88
N GLY A 107 8.33 2.01 -23.68
CA GLY A 107 8.95 3.30 -24.00
C GLY A 107 10.10 3.71 -23.09
N TYR A 108 10.40 2.92 -22.05
CA TYR A 108 11.64 3.04 -21.28
C TYR A 108 12.48 1.77 -21.33
N THR A 109 13.78 1.98 -21.13
CA THR A 109 14.81 0.96 -20.96
C THR A 109 15.68 1.36 -19.78
N HIS A 110 16.57 0.47 -19.33
CA HIS A 110 17.57 0.80 -18.32
C HIS A 110 18.50 1.95 -18.74
N ASP A 111 18.64 2.20 -20.05
CA ASP A 111 19.46 3.29 -20.56
C ASP A 111 18.77 4.64 -20.65
N SER A 112 17.44 4.67 -20.51
CA SER A 112 16.65 5.89 -20.58
C SER A 112 17.05 6.86 -19.47
N ARG A 113 17.26 8.13 -19.84
CA ARG A 113 17.59 9.23 -18.91
C ARG A 113 16.63 9.29 -17.73
N ALA A 114 15.32 9.18 -17.99
CA ALA A 114 14.30 9.19 -16.94
C ALA A 114 14.46 8.03 -15.93
N VAL A 115 14.83 6.84 -16.37
CA VAL A 115 15.05 5.68 -15.49
C VAL A 115 16.30 5.86 -14.65
N LYS A 116 17.40 6.34 -15.26
CA LYS A 116 18.65 6.65 -14.54
C LYS A 116 18.40 7.73 -13.48
N SER A 117 17.74 8.83 -13.84
CA SER A 117 17.37 9.90 -12.91
C SER A 117 16.42 9.43 -11.81
N LEU A 118 15.51 8.49 -12.08
CA LEU A 118 14.68 7.88 -11.05
C LEU A 118 15.55 7.16 -10.02
N PHE A 119 16.43 6.25 -10.46
CA PHE A 119 17.26 5.49 -9.53
C PHE A 119 18.25 6.35 -8.76
N GLU A 120 18.83 7.38 -9.39
CA GLU A 120 19.65 8.38 -8.70
C GLU A 120 18.85 9.08 -7.59
N ASN A 121 17.65 9.56 -7.90
CA ASN A 121 16.77 10.17 -6.89
C ASN A 121 16.46 9.20 -5.75
N LEU A 122 15.96 7.99 -6.07
CA LEU A 122 15.64 6.97 -5.08
C LEU A 122 16.84 6.60 -4.21
N SER A 123 18.05 6.56 -4.77
CA SER A 123 19.27 6.27 -3.99
C SER A 123 19.69 7.39 -3.04
N SER A 124 19.20 8.60 -3.27
CA SER A 124 19.44 9.77 -2.43
C SER A 124 18.33 10.00 -1.39
N TYR A 125 17.30 9.16 -1.36
CA TYR A 125 16.17 9.30 -0.45
C TYR A 125 16.57 8.92 0.97
N ASP A 126 16.10 9.71 1.93
CA ASP A 126 16.11 9.29 3.33
C ASP A 126 15.05 8.21 3.61
N ILE A 127 15.05 7.65 4.82
CA ILE A 127 14.14 6.55 5.19
C ILE A 127 12.66 6.96 5.05
N ASN A 128 12.32 8.22 5.34
CA ASN A 128 10.94 8.68 5.25
C ASN A 128 10.51 8.81 3.79
N GLU A 129 11.36 9.39 2.94
CA GLU A 129 11.12 9.49 1.50
C GLU A 129 11.02 8.11 0.83
N GLN A 130 11.84 7.14 1.27
CA GLN A 130 11.74 5.74 0.83
C GLN A 130 10.39 5.12 1.22
N ARG A 131 9.95 5.30 2.47
CA ARG A 131 8.65 4.80 2.95
C ARG A 131 7.49 5.43 2.18
N GLU A 132 7.53 6.75 1.96
CA GLU A 132 6.52 7.47 1.17
C GLU A 132 6.47 6.95 -0.28
N PHE A 133 7.62 6.73 -0.90
CA PHE A 133 7.69 6.17 -2.26
C PHE A 133 7.16 4.74 -2.33
N LEU A 134 7.54 3.86 -1.39
CA LEU A 134 7.03 2.50 -1.34
C LEU A 134 5.52 2.47 -1.13
N GLN A 135 5.00 3.29 -0.22
CA GLN A 135 3.56 3.42 0.01
C GLN A 135 2.85 3.84 -1.28
N PHE A 136 3.43 4.79 -2.01
CA PHE A 136 2.91 5.26 -3.29
C PHE A 136 2.89 4.15 -4.35
N VAL A 137 3.99 3.42 -4.56
CA VAL A 137 4.10 2.47 -5.69
C VAL A 137 3.59 1.06 -5.39
N THR A 138 3.56 0.65 -4.12
CA THR A 138 3.17 -0.71 -3.70
C THR A 138 1.95 -0.76 -2.79
N GLY A 139 1.50 0.37 -2.23
CA GLY A 139 0.46 0.39 -1.20
C GLY A 139 0.94 -0.01 0.20
N SER A 140 2.23 -0.30 0.36
CA SER A 140 2.88 -0.61 1.64
C SER A 140 4.10 0.29 1.84
N PRO A 141 4.35 0.82 3.05
CA PRO A 141 5.53 1.65 3.31
C PRO A 141 6.81 0.81 3.43
N ARG A 142 6.71 -0.51 3.28
CA ARG A 142 7.81 -1.47 3.44
C ARG A 142 7.81 -2.51 2.34
N LEU A 143 9.02 -2.92 1.96
CA LEU A 143 9.26 -4.05 1.07
C LEU A 143 9.00 -5.38 1.79
N PRO A 144 8.64 -6.45 1.05
CA PRO A 144 8.60 -7.80 1.60
C PRO A 144 9.99 -8.26 2.08
N VAL A 145 10.03 -9.33 2.87
CA VAL A 145 11.28 -10.00 3.24
C VAL A 145 12.02 -10.37 1.96
N GLY A 146 13.27 -9.88 1.82
CA GLY A 146 14.06 -10.02 0.60
C GLY A 146 14.01 -8.80 -0.36
N GLY A 147 13.47 -7.66 0.07
CA GLY A 147 13.61 -6.37 -0.59
C GLY A 147 12.90 -6.27 -1.95
N PHE A 148 13.39 -5.40 -2.84
CA PHE A 148 12.80 -5.19 -4.17
C PHE A 148 12.76 -6.47 -5.02
N ARG A 149 13.74 -7.37 -4.84
CA ARG A 149 13.78 -8.68 -5.55
C ARG A 149 12.58 -9.56 -5.26
N SER A 150 11.95 -9.35 -4.10
CA SER A 150 10.84 -10.16 -3.61
C SER A 150 9.47 -9.53 -3.91
N LEU A 151 9.43 -8.39 -4.60
CA LEU A 151 8.18 -7.84 -5.13
C LEU A 151 7.64 -8.77 -6.22
N ASN A 152 6.37 -9.17 -6.07
CA ASN A 152 5.68 -9.99 -7.04
C ASN A 152 4.33 -9.36 -7.41
N PRO A 153 4.19 -8.79 -8.63
CA PRO A 153 5.22 -8.69 -9.68
C PRO A 153 6.34 -7.67 -9.34
N PRO A 154 7.50 -7.71 -10.02
CA PRO A 154 8.56 -6.71 -9.86
C PRO A 154 8.07 -5.29 -10.20
N LEU A 155 8.68 -4.27 -9.58
CA LEU A 155 8.35 -2.88 -9.86
C LEU A 155 8.63 -2.54 -11.34
N THR A 156 7.57 -2.31 -12.10
CA THR A 156 7.65 -2.02 -13.54
C THR A 156 7.52 -0.52 -13.78
N ILE A 157 8.46 0.07 -14.52
CA ILE A 157 8.55 1.51 -14.78
C ILE A 157 8.30 1.76 -16.26
N VAL A 158 7.27 2.51 -16.59
CA VAL A 158 6.90 2.78 -17.98
C VAL A 158 6.76 4.24 -18.29
N ARG A 159 6.89 4.57 -19.57
CA ARG A 159 6.71 5.94 -20.03
C ARG A 159 5.23 6.31 -19.99
N LYS A 160 4.91 7.39 -19.29
CA LYS A 160 3.59 8.02 -19.41
C LYS A 160 3.52 8.78 -20.73
N THR A 161 2.56 8.45 -21.58
CA THR A 161 2.32 9.08 -22.87
C THR A 161 1.32 10.22 -22.74
N PHE A 162 1.50 11.28 -23.52
CA PHE A 162 0.65 12.47 -23.56
C PHE A 162 0.32 12.83 -25.01
N GLU A 163 -0.60 13.77 -25.22
CA GLU A 163 -0.82 14.33 -26.55
C GLU A 163 0.39 15.15 -27.00
N THR A 164 0.57 15.31 -28.32
CA THR A 164 1.82 15.83 -28.94
C THR A 164 2.26 17.24 -28.51
N ASN A 165 1.43 18.00 -27.80
CA ASN A 165 1.75 19.35 -27.31
C ASN A 165 1.79 19.49 -25.79
N ASP A 166 1.60 18.40 -25.06
CA ASP A 166 1.61 18.42 -23.60
C ASP A 166 3.03 18.42 -23.05
N ASN A 167 3.30 19.29 -22.08
CA ASN A 167 4.58 19.30 -21.37
C ASN A 167 4.59 18.20 -20.29
N PRO A 168 5.46 17.18 -20.37
CA PRO A 168 5.55 16.11 -19.35
C PRO A 168 5.76 16.66 -17.93
N ASP A 169 6.47 17.79 -17.79
CA ASP A 169 6.74 18.44 -16.50
C ASP A 169 5.50 18.97 -15.80
N SER A 170 4.38 19.12 -16.51
CA SER A 170 3.11 19.53 -15.90
C SER A 170 2.40 18.38 -15.19
N PHE A 171 2.71 17.12 -15.50
CA PHE A 171 1.94 15.97 -15.03
C PHE A 171 2.60 15.26 -13.86
N LEU A 172 1.76 14.70 -12.97
CA LEU A 172 2.22 13.80 -11.91
C LEU A 172 2.42 12.37 -12.44
N PRO A 173 3.34 11.60 -11.84
CA PRO A 173 3.38 10.17 -12.08
C PRO A 173 2.09 9.51 -11.57
N SER A 174 1.74 8.35 -12.12
CA SER A 174 0.62 7.56 -11.64
C SER A 174 1.01 6.09 -11.47
N VAL A 175 0.32 5.41 -10.58
CA VAL A 175 0.67 4.06 -10.12
C VAL A 175 -0.52 3.13 -10.23
N MET A 176 -0.23 1.84 -10.41
CA MET A 176 -1.17 0.74 -10.20
C MET A 176 -0.53 -0.20 -9.19
N THR A 177 -0.86 0.01 -7.92
CA THR A 177 -0.22 -0.66 -6.77
C THR A 177 -0.42 -2.18 -6.80
N CYS A 178 -1.60 -2.66 -7.23
CA CYS A 178 -1.91 -4.09 -7.34
C CYS A 178 -0.93 -4.87 -8.23
N VAL A 179 -0.21 -4.18 -9.13
CA VAL A 179 0.74 -4.78 -10.07
C VAL A 179 2.11 -4.09 -10.04
N ASN A 180 2.42 -3.36 -8.96
CA ASN A 180 3.68 -2.63 -8.77
C ASN A 180 4.12 -1.88 -10.04
N TYR A 181 3.26 -1.03 -10.60
CA TYR A 181 3.47 -0.44 -11.92
C TYR A 181 3.45 1.09 -11.88
N LEU A 182 4.57 1.72 -12.21
CA LEU A 182 4.79 3.17 -12.19
C LEU A 182 4.79 3.74 -13.61
N LYS A 183 3.80 4.60 -13.91
CA LYS A 183 3.77 5.41 -15.13
C LYS A 183 4.48 6.74 -14.86
N LEU A 184 5.70 6.87 -15.38
CA LEU A 184 6.60 8.00 -15.14
C LEU A 184 6.68 8.92 -16.37
N PRO A 185 6.32 10.21 -16.26
CA PRO A 185 6.56 11.19 -17.32
C PRO A 185 8.05 11.35 -17.63
N ASP A 186 8.38 11.70 -18.86
CA ASP A 186 9.77 11.95 -19.29
C ASP A 186 10.19 13.37 -18.92
N TYR A 187 10.34 13.61 -17.61
CA TYR A 187 10.63 14.93 -17.06
C TYR A 187 11.92 15.53 -17.61
N SER A 188 11.95 16.84 -17.81
CA SER A 188 13.12 17.52 -18.39
C SER A 188 14.35 17.51 -17.46
N SER A 189 14.16 17.37 -16.14
CA SER A 189 15.25 17.31 -15.17
C SER A 189 14.97 16.36 -13.99
N ALA A 190 16.05 15.90 -13.34
CA ALA A 190 15.97 15.06 -12.14
C ALA A 190 15.32 15.80 -10.96
N GLN A 191 15.48 17.13 -10.87
CA GLN A 191 14.86 17.95 -9.84
C GLN A 191 13.33 17.98 -9.97
N ILE A 192 12.83 18.21 -11.18
CA ILE A 192 11.38 18.19 -11.45
C ILE A 192 10.82 16.80 -11.15
N MET A 193 11.54 15.74 -11.52
CA MET A 193 11.15 14.37 -11.18
C MET A 193 10.99 14.16 -9.67
N ARG A 194 11.97 14.61 -8.86
CA ARG A 194 11.90 14.49 -7.40
C ARG A 194 10.69 15.22 -6.84
N GLU A 195 10.50 16.48 -7.24
CA GLU A 195 9.37 17.31 -6.79
C GLU A 195 8.02 16.66 -7.14
N LYS A 196 7.88 16.12 -8.35
CA LYS A 196 6.64 15.46 -8.79
C LYS A 196 6.41 14.12 -8.12
N LEU A 197 7.46 13.34 -7.88
CA LEU A 197 7.38 12.08 -7.12
C LEU A 197 6.99 12.34 -5.67
N GLN A 198 7.64 13.29 -5.00
CA GLN A 198 7.30 13.66 -3.62
C GLN A 198 5.86 14.19 -3.52
N LYS A 199 5.46 15.05 -4.46
CA LYS A 199 4.09 15.57 -4.50
C LYS A 199 3.08 14.43 -4.67
N ALA A 200 3.29 13.54 -5.63
CA ALA A 200 2.41 12.40 -5.86
C ALA A 200 2.40 11.42 -4.68
N ALA A 201 3.56 11.19 -4.04
CA ALA A 201 3.65 10.31 -2.89
C ALA A 201 2.91 10.87 -1.68
N LYS A 202 2.94 12.18 -1.44
CA LYS A 202 2.24 12.81 -0.30
C LYS A 202 0.74 12.97 -0.56
N GLU A 203 0.37 13.43 -1.75
CA GLU A 203 -1.03 13.74 -2.08
C GLU A 203 -1.82 12.50 -2.57
N GLY A 204 -1.13 11.49 -3.11
CA GLY A 204 -1.74 10.26 -3.64
C GLY A 204 -2.04 9.18 -2.59
N GLN A 205 -1.57 9.34 -1.34
CA GLN A 205 -1.79 8.37 -0.26
C GLN A 205 -3.26 8.28 0.20
N LEU A 206 -4.05 9.33 0.00
CA LEU A 206 -5.42 9.45 0.49
C LEU A 206 -6.46 9.56 -0.65
N SER A 207 -6.04 9.42 -1.91
CA SER A 207 -6.91 9.65 -3.05
C SER A 207 -6.88 8.50 -4.06
N PHE A 208 -8.00 7.80 -4.17
CA PHE A 208 -8.28 6.82 -5.23
C PHE A 208 -9.05 7.49 -6.36
N HIS A 209 -8.45 8.45 -7.05
CA HIS A 209 -9.00 8.90 -8.33
C HIS A 209 -8.64 7.88 -9.40
N LEU A 210 -9.59 7.00 -9.75
CA LEU A 210 -9.53 6.30 -11.03
C LEU A 210 -9.51 7.36 -12.12
N SER A 211 -8.42 7.38 -12.89
CA SER A 211 -8.35 8.13 -14.14
C SER A 211 -9.31 7.53 -15.17
#